data_AF-A0A3P6U4M0-F1
#
_entry.id   AF-A0A3P6U4M0-F1
#
_cell.length_a   1.000
_cell.length_b   1.000
_cell.length_c   1.000
_cell.angle_alpha   90.00
_cell.angle_beta   90.00
_cell.angle_gamma   90.00
#
_symmetry.space_group_name_H-M   'P 1'
#
loop_
_entity.id
_entity.type
_entity.pdbx_description
1 polymer ?
#
loop_
_entity_poly.entity_id
_entity_poly.type
_entity_poly.pdbx_seq_one_letter_code
_entity_poly.pdbx_strand_id
1 'polypeptide(L)'
;MRAPDKLVIFTPHSLVQDKRLNGVRSDDRLKHFVDLLASRAQTDLHVPCTVIKATEEEERHKSFENLQKFLAGANAAILVLSGDQAHILDSLYPLMLVFLTVNPQWRKQMLIVFLGDPIRMEKFEPSILTTEPIIFQRISTNDWAEDKQKWTELMKNISGERLLCLFGLSAILL
;
A
#
# COMPACT_ATOMS: atom_id res chain seq x y z
N MET A 1 13.40 13.22 -1.72
CA MET A 1 13.99 11.91 -2.08
C MET A 1 13.86 11.74 -3.59
N ARG A 2 14.66 10.86 -4.21
CA ARG A 2 14.53 10.52 -5.64
C ARG A 2 13.32 9.60 -5.84
N ALA A 3 12.65 9.68 -6.98
CA ALA A 3 11.61 8.73 -7.36
C ALA A 3 12.11 7.27 -7.24
N PRO A 4 11.24 6.32 -6.90
CA PRO A 4 11.64 4.93 -6.73
C PRO A 4 12.16 4.35 -8.05
N ASP A 5 13.19 3.50 -7.96
CA ASP A 5 13.79 2.80 -9.10
C ASP A 5 12.93 1.58 -9.45
N LYS A 6 12.16 1.08 -8.48
CA LYS A 6 11.17 0.01 -8.65
C LYS A 6 10.08 0.13 -7.59
N LEU A 7 8.84 0.15 -8.05
CA LEU A 7 7.65 0.11 -7.20
C LEU A 7 7.05 -1.31 -7.19
N VAL A 8 6.73 -1.81 -5.99
CA VAL A 8 6.02 -3.08 -5.84
C VAL A 8 4.62 -2.81 -5.31
N ILE A 9 3.61 -3.32 -6.00
CA ILE A 9 2.21 -3.17 -5.62
C ILE A 9 1.67 -4.57 -5.29
N PHE A 10 1.11 -4.75 -4.10
CA PHE A 10 0.58 -6.04 -3.67
C PHE A 10 -0.72 -5.89 -2.89
N THR A 11 -1.49 -6.98 -2.87
CA THR A 11 -2.71 -7.10 -2.07
C THR A 11 -2.47 -8.03 -0.88
N PRO A 12 -3.20 -7.88 0.25
CA PRO A 12 -3.01 -8.72 1.43
C PRO A 12 -3.12 -10.22 1.15
N HIS A 13 -3.99 -10.60 0.22
CA HIS A 13 -4.18 -11.99 -0.20
C HIS A 13 -2.89 -12.60 -0.75
N SER A 14 -1.96 -11.81 -1.29
CA SER A 14 -0.64 -12.27 -1.72
C SER A 14 0.29 -12.65 -0.56
N LEU A 15 -0.03 -12.25 0.69
CA LEU A 15 0.84 -12.38 1.86
C LEU A 15 0.27 -13.25 3.00
N VAL A 16 -1.03 -13.53 3.03
CA VAL A 16 -1.67 -14.30 4.12
C VAL A 16 -2.23 -15.63 3.61
N GLN A 17 -2.00 -16.71 4.38
CA GLN A 17 -2.87 -17.87 4.42
C GLN A 17 -3.70 -17.79 5.70
N ASP A 18 -4.90 -17.23 5.63
CA ASP A 18 -5.83 -17.24 6.76
C ASP A 18 -7.06 -18.03 6.31
N LYS A 19 -7.37 -19.12 7.03
CA LYS A 19 -8.54 -19.96 6.75
C LYS A 19 -9.85 -19.17 6.91
N ARG A 20 -9.83 -18.03 7.61
CA ARG A 20 -10.95 -17.07 7.69
C ARG A 20 -11.14 -16.27 6.40
N LEU A 21 -10.11 -16.24 5.54
CA LEU A 21 -10.14 -15.66 4.19
C LEU A 21 -10.49 -16.69 3.12
N ASN A 22 -10.71 -17.96 3.50
CA ASN A 22 -11.31 -18.94 2.60
C ASN A 22 -12.69 -18.43 2.15
N GLY A 23 -12.81 -18.11 0.86
CA GLY A 23 -14.05 -17.57 0.28
C GLY A 23 -14.10 -16.04 0.15
N VAL A 24 -13.09 -15.31 0.64
CA VAL A 24 -12.91 -13.89 0.32
C VAL A 24 -12.39 -13.83 -1.11
N ARG A 25 -13.31 -13.65 -2.07
CA ARG A 25 -12.97 -13.54 -3.49
C ARG A 25 -12.10 -12.29 -3.69
N SER A 26 -11.08 -12.44 -4.54
CA SER A 26 -10.34 -11.29 -5.06
C SER A 26 -11.35 -10.33 -5.71
N ASP A 27 -11.52 -9.17 -5.08
CA ASP A 27 -12.41 -8.12 -5.54
C ASP A 27 -11.95 -7.64 -6.93
N ASP A 28 -12.81 -7.71 -7.94
CA ASP A 28 -12.47 -7.22 -9.29
C ASP A 28 -12.18 -5.70 -9.27
N ARG A 29 -12.72 -4.98 -8.28
CA ARG A 29 -12.38 -3.59 -7.97
C ARG A 29 -10.91 -3.44 -7.58
N LEU A 30 -10.39 -4.31 -6.71
CA LEU A 30 -8.98 -4.29 -6.32
C LEU A 30 -8.06 -4.56 -7.51
N LYS A 31 -8.39 -5.57 -8.33
CA LYS A 31 -7.62 -5.88 -9.54
C LYS A 31 -7.54 -4.67 -10.46
N HIS A 32 -8.69 -4.05 -10.75
CA HIS A 32 -8.76 -2.89 -11.63
C HIS A 32 -8.00 -1.69 -11.06
N PHE A 33 -8.16 -1.39 -9.77
CA PHE A 33 -7.45 -0.28 -9.13
C PHE A 33 -5.93 -0.47 -9.18
N VAL A 34 -5.45 -1.68 -8.89
CA VAL A 34 -4.01 -1.98 -8.92
C VAL A 34 -3.43 -1.83 -10.32
N ASP A 35 -4.18 -2.21 -11.36
CA ASP A 35 -3.77 -2.01 -12.75
C ASP A 35 -3.75 -0.52 -13.13
N LEU A 36 -4.75 0.26 -12.69
CA LEU A 36 -4.78 1.72 -12.88
C LEU A 36 -3.61 2.41 -12.16
N LEU A 37 -3.32 2.01 -10.92
CA LEU A 37 -2.20 2.50 -10.11
C LEU A 37 -0.86 2.22 -10.79
N ALA A 38 -0.65 0.99 -11.26
CA ALA A 38 0.57 0.62 -11.97
C ALA A 38 0.74 1.44 -13.25
N SER A 39 -0.33 1.60 -14.04
CA SER A 39 -0.34 2.39 -15.26
C SER A 39 0.03 3.86 -15.00
N ARG A 40 -0.55 4.47 -13.97
CA ARG A 40 -0.22 5.86 -13.58
C ARG A 40 1.19 6.00 -13.05
N ALA A 41 1.65 5.12 -12.18
CA ALA A 41 3.02 5.17 -11.68
C ALA A 41 4.06 5.03 -12.81
N GLN A 42 3.79 4.20 -13.82
CA GLN A 42 4.64 4.07 -15.00
C GLN A 42 4.60 5.32 -15.89
N THR A 43 3.45 5.94 -16.07
CA THR A 43 3.27 7.09 -16.98
C THR A 43 3.68 8.41 -16.34
N ASP A 44 3.24 8.66 -15.11
CA ASP A 44 3.40 9.94 -14.42
C ASP A 44 4.78 10.04 -13.74
N LEU A 45 5.25 8.93 -13.16
CA LEU A 45 6.50 8.90 -12.39
C LEU A 45 7.65 8.21 -13.12
N HIS A 46 7.40 7.58 -14.28
CA HIS A 46 8.39 6.80 -15.02
C HIS A 46 9.03 5.66 -14.20
N VAL A 47 8.25 5.10 -13.26
CA VAL A 47 8.73 4.06 -12.33
C VAL A 47 8.33 2.67 -12.83
N PRO A 48 9.29 1.74 -12.99
CA PRO A 48 8.98 0.32 -13.22
C PRO A 48 8.14 -0.25 -12.08
N CYS A 49 7.01 -0.87 -12.42
CA CYS A 49 6.08 -1.44 -11.44
C CYS A 49 6.02 -2.96 -11.53
N THR A 50 6.11 -3.64 -10.38
CA THR A 50 5.81 -5.07 -10.24
C THR A 50 4.51 -5.23 -9.48
N VAL A 51 3.50 -5.82 -10.11
CA VAL A 51 2.21 -6.10 -9.48
C VAL A 51 2.18 -7.56 -9.04
N ILE A 52 1.96 -7.78 -7.75
CA ILE A 52 1.90 -9.11 -7.14
C ILE A 52 0.44 -9.40 -6.79
N LYS A 53 -0.26 -10.04 -7.72
CA LYS A 53 -1.65 -10.49 -7.55
C LYS A 53 -1.64 -11.86 -6.86
N ALA A 54 -2.62 -12.13 -6.02
CA ALA A 54 -2.86 -13.50 -5.58
C ALA A 54 -3.35 -14.30 -6.79
N THR A 55 -2.52 -15.20 -7.32
CA THR A 55 -2.95 -16.20 -8.30
C THR A 55 -3.41 -17.46 -7.57
N GLU A 56 -4.42 -18.15 -8.12
CA GLU A 56 -4.99 -19.37 -7.53
C GLU A 56 -3.96 -20.52 -7.44
N GLU A 57 -2.87 -20.48 -8.23
CA GLU A 57 -1.85 -21.54 -8.27
C GLU A 57 -0.64 -21.30 -7.35
N GLU A 58 -0.36 -20.07 -6.91
CA GLU A 58 0.78 -19.73 -6.05
C GLU A 58 0.42 -19.69 -4.55
N GLU A 59 -0.77 -20.14 -4.18
CA GLU A 59 -1.26 -20.16 -2.81
C GLU A 59 -0.41 -21.02 -1.85
N ARG A 60 0.52 -21.84 -2.34
CA ARG A 60 1.12 -22.92 -1.56
C ARG A 60 2.24 -22.56 -0.59
N HIS A 61 2.89 -21.38 -0.68
CA HIS A 61 4.03 -21.09 0.22
C HIS A 61 4.19 -19.62 0.61
N LYS A 62 3.14 -18.94 1.10
CA LYS A 62 3.23 -17.53 1.53
C LYS A 62 3.96 -17.41 2.89
N SER A 63 5.20 -16.92 2.88
CA SER A 63 6.05 -16.76 4.07
C SER A 63 6.69 -15.35 4.13
N PHE A 64 7.28 -15.02 5.29
CA PHE A 64 8.14 -13.84 5.48
C PHE A 64 9.22 -13.70 4.39
N GLU A 65 9.80 -14.83 3.97
CA GLU A 65 10.82 -14.86 2.91
C GLU A 65 10.26 -14.41 1.57
N ASN A 66 8.99 -14.68 1.28
CA ASN A 66 8.37 -14.21 0.04
C ASN A 66 8.18 -12.70 0.07
N LEU A 67 7.75 -12.11 1.20
CA LEU A 67 7.68 -10.65 1.33
C LEU A 67 9.05 -10.02 1.05
N GLN A 68 10.13 -10.58 1.62
CA GLN A 68 11.48 -10.10 1.34
C GLN A 68 11.88 -10.25 -0.13
N LYS A 69 11.59 -11.39 -0.75
CA LYS A 69 11.87 -11.63 -2.19
C LYS A 69 11.09 -10.67 -3.09
N PHE A 70 9.83 -10.43 -2.79
CA PHE A 70 8.96 -9.52 -3.52
C PHE A 70 9.47 -8.08 -3.47
N LEU A 71 9.97 -7.68 -2.32
CA LEU A 71 10.50 -6.35 -2.08
C LEU A 71 11.99 -6.21 -2.46
N ALA A 72 12.62 -7.29 -2.93
CA ALA A 72 14.02 -7.26 -3.34
C ALA A 72 14.24 -6.31 -4.52
N GLY A 73 15.19 -5.39 -4.35
CA GLY A 73 15.51 -4.34 -5.31
C GLY A 73 14.45 -3.25 -5.47
N ALA A 74 13.38 -3.27 -4.67
CA ALA A 74 12.39 -2.21 -4.64
C ALA A 74 12.75 -1.16 -3.59
N ASN A 75 12.39 0.09 -3.86
CA ASN A 75 12.58 1.22 -2.94
C ASN A 75 11.28 1.95 -2.61
N ALA A 76 10.15 1.47 -3.13
CA ALA A 76 8.81 1.78 -2.66
C ALA A 76 7.87 0.56 -2.79
N ALA A 77 6.89 0.48 -1.89
CA ALA A 77 5.87 -0.56 -1.86
C ALA A 77 4.49 0.04 -1.57
N ILE A 78 3.45 -0.53 -2.18
CA ILE A 78 2.06 -0.17 -1.89
C ILE A 78 1.27 -1.43 -1.59
N LEU A 79 0.70 -1.48 -0.41
CA LEU A 79 -0.27 -2.47 0.01
C LEU A 79 -1.68 -1.93 -0.27
N VAL A 80 -2.40 -2.52 -1.21
CA VAL A 80 -3.75 -2.10 -1.62
C VAL A 80 -4.79 -3.09 -1.13
N LEU A 81 -5.85 -2.60 -0.48
CA LEU A 81 -6.94 -3.43 0.04
C LEU A 81 -8.29 -2.71 0.05
N SER A 82 -9.36 -3.50 -0.05
CA SER A 82 -10.72 -2.97 0.13
C SER A 82 -10.95 -2.66 1.61
N GLY A 83 -11.63 -1.56 1.91
CA GLY A 83 -11.89 -1.11 3.28
C GLY A 83 -12.73 -2.09 4.08
N ASP A 84 -13.67 -2.77 3.43
CA ASP A 84 -14.47 -3.88 4.00
C ASP A 84 -13.64 -5.14 4.34
N GLN A 85 -12.43 -5.22 3.81
CA GLN A 85 -11.44 -6.28 4.05
C GLN A 85 -10.26 -5.81 4.91
N ALA A 86 -10.33 -4.62 5.51
CA ALA A 86 -9.23 -4.06 6.31
C ALA A 86 -8.82 -4.94 7.49
N HIS A 87 -9.75 -5.71 8.07
CA HIS A 87 -9.48 -6.68 9.14
C HIS A 87 -8.39 -7.71 8.81
N ILE A 88 -8.07 -7.96 7.52
CA ILE A 88 -6.96 -8.83 7.11
C ILE A 88 -5.62 -8.31 7.65
N LEU A 89 -5.49 -7.00 7.83
CA LEU A 89 -4.27 -6.39 8.37
C LEU A 89 -3.99 -6.85 9.80
N ASP A 90 -5.00 -7.21 10.59
CA ASP A 90 -4.80 -7.73 11.95
C ASP A 90 -4.05 -9.07 11.93
N SER A 91 -4.32 -9.91 10.93
CA SER A 91 -3.59 -11.18 10.71
C SER A 91 -2.18 -10.94 10.14
N LEU A 92 -1.99 -9.90 9.33
CA LEU A 92 -0.67 -9.50 8.81
C LEU A 92 0.20 -8.77 9.83
N TYR A 93 -0.41 -8.22 10.88
CA TYR A 93 0.27 -7.27 11.74
C TYR A 93 1.56 -7.82 12.38
N PRO A 94 1.58 -9.05 12.95
CA PRO A 94 2.81 -9.61 13.50
C PRO A 94 3.92 -9.78 12.45
N LEU A 95 3.56 -10.21 11.23
CA LEU A 95 4.51 -10.37 10.12
C LEU A 95 5.11 -9.01 9.73
N MET A 96 4.27 -7.98 9.63
CA MET A 96 4.71 -6.62 9.32
C MET A 96 5.61 -6.06 10.43
N LEU A 97 5.29 -6.29 11.70
CA LEU A 97 6.13 -5.85 12.82
C LEU A 97 7.53 -6.49 12.77
N VAL A 98 7.62 -7.80 12.55
CA VAL A 98 8.91 -8.49 12.38
C VAL A 98 9.66 -7.92 11.18
N PHE A 99 8.99 -7.76 10.05
CA PHE A 99 9.61 -7.24 8.82
C PHE A 99 10.16 -5.83 8.99
N LEU A 100 9.37 -4.92 9.57
CA LEU A 100 9.75 -3.53 9.81
C LEU A 100 10.79 -3.39 10.94
N THR A 101 10.90 -4.38 11.83
CA THR A 101 11.97 -4.42 12.84
C THR A 101 13.30 -4.78 12.19
N VAL A 102 13.32 -5.78 11.32
CA VAL A 102 14.53 -6.20 10.59
C VAL A 102 14.91 -5.18 9.51
N ASN A 103 13.93 -4.50 8.91
CA ASN A 103 14.11 -3.61 7.76
C ASN A 103 13.44 -2.24 8.00
N PRO A 104 13.94 -1.42 8.94
CA PRO A 104 13.27 -0.20 9.41
C PRO A 104 13.06 0.87 8.33
N GLN A 105 13.86 0.86 7.26
CA GLN A 105 13.68 1.77 6.11
C GLN A 105 12.29 1.63 5.47
N TRP A 106 11.69 0.44 5.52
CA TRP A 106 10.38 0.18 4.93
C TRP A 106 9.24 0.94 5.61
N ARG A 107 9.41 1.42 6.84
CA ARG A 107 8.43 2.30 7.48
C ARG A 107 8.18 3.57 6.67
N LYS A 108 9.18 4.04 5.90
CA LYS A 108 9.07 5.22 5.02
C LYS A 108 8.79 4.84 3.55
N GLN A 109 9.08 3.61 3.15
CA GLN A 109 8.99 3.18 1.76
C GLN A 109 7.71 2.41 1.45
N MET A 110 6.98 1.94 2.47
CA MET A 110 5.70 1.25 2.32
C MET A 110 4.54 2.21 2.56
N LEU A 111 3.54 2.12 1.68
CA LEU A 111 2.28 2.86 1.74
C LEU A 111 1.12 1.88 1.84
N ILE A 112 0.03 2.33 2.47
CA ILE A 112 -1.24 1.59 2.50
C ILE A 112 -2.29 2.41 1.75
N VAL A 113 -3.03 1.74 0.88
CA VAL A 113 -4.15 2.32 0.15
C VAL A 113 -5.40 1.50 0.44
N PHE A 114 -6.45 2.18 0.88
CA PHE A 114 -7.78 1.61 1.08
C PHE A 114 -8.74 2.03 -0.04
N LEU A 115 -9.51 1.08 -0.54
CA LEU A 115 -10.67 1.34 -1.40
C LEU A 115 -11.95 1.32 -0.54
N GLY A 116 -12.48 2.49 -0.24
CA GLY A 116 -13.51 2.71 0.77
C GLY A 116 -12.94 2.76 2.20
N ASP A 117 -13.79 3.13 3.15
CA ASP A 117 -13.38 3.25 4.56
C ASP A 117 -12.95 1.90 5.16
N PRO A 118 -11.80 1.84 5.84
CA PRO A 118 -11.39 0.64 6.55
C PRO A 118 -12.33 0.37 7.74
N ILE A 119 -12.92 -0.83 7.76
CA ILE A 119 -13.81 -1.26 8.85
C ILE A 119 -13.30 -2.55 9.48
N ARG A 120 -13.70 -2.77 10.75
CA ARG A 120 -13.45 -4.02 11.51
C ARG A 120 -11.96 -4.34 11.73
N MET A 121 -11.08 -3.34 11.68
CA MET A 121 -9.71 -3.46 12.19
C MET A 121 -9.74 -3.33 13.72
N GLU A 122 -9.14 -4.28 14.41
CA GLU A 122 -9.08 -4.29 15.89
C GLU A 122 -7.65 -4.12 16.41
N LYS A 123 -6.64 -4.55 15.67
CA LYS A 123 -5.25 -4.69 16.17
C LYS A 123 -4.24 -3.90 15.36
N PHE A 124 -4.41 -3.82 14.05
CA PHE A 124 -3.46 -3.18 13.18
C PHE A 124 -3.38 -1.68 13.47
N GLU A 125 -2.16 -1.19 13.72
CA GLU A 125 -1.91 0.24 13.93
C GLU A 125 -1.22 0.82 12.70
N PRO A 126 -1.86 1.69 11.91
CA PRO A 126 -1.24 2.30 10.73
C PRO A 126 0.02 3.12 11.04
N SER A 127 0.16 3.58 12.28
CA SER A 127 1.32 4.34 12.80
C SER A 127 2.63 3.55 12.80
N ILE A 128 2.61 2.23 12.53
CA ILE A 128 3.83 1.48 12.27
C ILE A 128 4.56 1.94 11.01
N LEU A 129 3.83 2.56 10.07
CA LEU A 129 4.36 3.23 8.90
C LEU A 129 4.41 4.75 9.14
N THR A 130 5.29 5.43 8.42
CA THR A 130 5.44 6.89 8.54
C THR A 130 4.38 7.66 7.77
N THR A 131 3.79 7.05 6.75
CA THR A 131 2.76 7.68 5.92
C THR A 131 1.40 7.13 6.33
N GLU A 132 0.44 8.00 6.58
CA GLU A 132 -0.92 7.57 6.86
C GLU A 132 -1.56 6.87 5.65
N PRO A 133 -2.50 5.94 5.87
CA PRO A 133 -3.20 5.29 4.78
C PRO A 133 -3.96 6.28 3.90
N ILE A 134 -3.86 6.09 2.58
CA ILE A 134 -4.61 6.90 1.61
C ILE A 134 -5.92 6.17 1.30
N ILE A 135 -7.04 6.84 1.56
CA ILE A 135 -8.38 6.28 1.35
C ILE A 135 -8.99 6.86 0.07
N PHE A 136 -9.32 5.98 -0.88
CA PHE A 136 -10.14 6.30 -2.05
C PHE A 136 -11.60 5.97 -1.73
N GLN A 137 -12.41 6.99 -1.44
CA GLN A 137 -13.77 6.82 -0.92
C GLN A 137 -14.78 6.26 -1.92
N ARG A 138 -14.49 6.35 -3.21
CA ARG A 138 -15.47 6.04 -4.26
C ARG A 138 -15.46 4.56 -4.62
N ILE A 139 -16.61 4.05 -5.02
CA ILE A 139 -16.89 2.60 -5.12
C ILE A 139 -16.85 2.07 -6.56
N SER A 140 -16.67 2.94 -7.55
CA SER A 140 -16.66 2.60 -8.97
C SER A 140 -15.34 2.96 -9.65
N THR A 141 -15.06 2.30 -10.78
CA THR A 141 -13.79 2.41 -11.51
C THR A 141 -13.58 3.78 -12.15
N ASN A 142 -14.64 4.37 -12.72
CA ASN A 142 -14.58 5.70 -13.34
C ASN A 142 -14.33 6.79 -12.29
N ASP A 143 -14.86 6.59 -11.10
CA ASP A 143 -14.75 7.54 -10.00
C ASP A 143 -13.32 7.70 -9.46
N TRP A 144 -12.53 6.62 -9.40
CA TRP A 144 -11.15 6.74 -8.93
C TRP A 144 -10.30 7.56 -9.88
N ALA A 145 -10.47 7.39 -11.19
CA ALA A 145 -9.67 8.10 -12.18
C ALA A 145 -9.82 9.63 -12.05
N GLU A 146 -10.97 10.09 -11.55
CA GLU A 146 -11.30 11.51 -11.39
C GLU A 146 -10.85 12.11 -10.05
N ASP A 147 -10.46 11.30 -9.07
CA ASP A 147 -9.99 11.77 -7.74
C ASP A 147 -8.56 12.33 -7.80
N LYS A 148 -8.41 13.47 -8.49
CA LYS A 148 -7.12 14.13 -8.72
C LYS A 148 -6.35 14.38 -7.44
N GLN A 149 -7.04 14.78 -6.36
CA GLN A 149 -6.40 15.08 -5.09
C GLN A 149 -5.75 13.82 -4.49
N LYS A 150 -6.46 12.70 -4.44
CA LYS A 150 -5.91 11.45 -3.89
C LYS A 150 -4.80 10.88 -4.77
N TRP A 151 -4.89 11.02 -6.08
CA TRP A 151 -3.79 10.65 -6.98
C TRP A 151 -2.55 11.51 -6.78
N THR A 152 -2.69 12.84 -6.65
CA THR A 152 -1.56 13.72 -6.35
C THR A 152 -0.91 13.36 -5.02
N GLU A 153 -1.72 13.12 -3.99
CA GLU A 153 -1.24 12.67 -2.67
C GLU A 153 -0.45 11.36 -2.77
N LEU A 154 -1.00 10.36 -3.48
CA LEU A 154 -0.36 9.06 -3.66
C LEU A 154 0.95 9.16 -4.46
N MET A 155 0.93 9.82 -5.62
CA MET A 155 2.12 9.95 -6.48
C MET A 155 3.26 10.70 -5.78
N LYS A 156 2.93 11.73 -4.99
CA LYS A 156 3.89 12.46 -4.17
C LYS A 156 4.52 11.61 -3.08
N ASN A 157 3.72 10.76 -2.44
CA ASN A 157 4.21 9.83 -1.43
C ASN A 157 5.10 8.74 -2.06
N ILE A 158 4.78 8.27 -3.27
CA ILE A 158 5.60 7.33 -4.03
C ILE A 158 6.95 7.98 -4.41
N SER A 159 6.94 9.20 -4.96
CA SER A 159 8.17 9.89 -5.39
C SER A 159 9.10 10.30 -4.23
N GLY A 160 8.60 10.23 -2.98
CA GLY A 160 9.33 10.66 -1.81
C GLY A 160 9.50 12.18 -1.71
N GLU A 161 8.66 12.94 -2.42
CA GLU A 161 8.50 14.39 -2.26
C GLU A 161 7.59 14.68 -1.05
N ARG A 162 8.07 14.32 0.13
CA ARG A 162 7.35 14.67 1.35
C ARG A 162 7.45 16.17 1.55
N LEU A 163 6.31 16.88 1.59
CA LEU A 163 6.30 18.24 2.12
C LEU A 163 6.89 18.15 3.53
N LEU A 164 7.94 18.93 3.76
CA LEU A 164 8.18 19.47 5.09
C LEU A 164 6.97 20.36 5.40
N CYS A 165 5.87 19.77 5.85
CA CYS A 165 4.96 20.48 6.74
C CYS A 165 5.69 20.60 8.10
N LEU A 166 6.83 21.30 8.10
CA LEU A 166 7.44 21.82 9.30
C LEU A 166 6.69 23.12 9.60
N PHE A 167 5.84 23.02 10.61
CA PHE A 167 5.46 24.12 11.49
C PHE A 167 4.84 25.36 10.83
N GLY A 168 3.52 25.34 10.74
CA GLY A 168 2.75 26.51 11.15
C GLY A 168 2.95 26.76 12.66
N LEU A 169 4.11 27.32 13.03
CA LEU A 169 4.28 28.02 14.30
C LEU A 169 4.95 29.35 13.97
N SER A 170 4.12 30.38 13.95
CA SER A 170 4.56 31.76 14.11
C SER A 170 5.47 31.86 15.33
N ALA A 171 6.71 32.25 15.13
CA ALA A 171 7.49 32.93 16.16
C ALA A 171 8.40 33.94 15.46
N ILE A 172 7.93 35.19 15.51
CA ILE A 172 8.65 36.43 15.26
C ILE A 172 9.97 36.41 16.03
N LEU A 173 11.07 36.80 15.38
CA LEU A 173 12.24 37.38 16.04
C LEU A 173 12.87 38.41 15.09
N LEU A 174 12.39 39.65 15.26
CA LEU A 174 13.21 40.86 15.18
C LEU A 174 13.85 41.05 16.56
#